data_AF-A0A160I2C2-F1
#
_entry.id   AF-A0A160I2C2-F1
#
_cell.length_a   1.000
_cell.length_b   1.000
_cell.length_c   1.000
_cell.angle_alpha   90.00
_cell.angle_beta   90.00
_cell.angle_gamma   90.00
#
_symmetry.space_group_name_H-M   'P 1'
#
loop_
_entity.id
_entity.type
_entity.pdbx_description
1 polymer ?
#
loop_
_entity_poly.entity_id
_entity_poly.type
_entity_poly.pdbx_seq_one_letter_code
_entity_poly.pdbx_strand_id
1 'polypeptide(L)'
;MFIAIARPAVEPKGPDAVAVPGSPAIAELSPRALHARLLQNAALRRMRGLERRREQRLEDADYWLHAAPIAVRKASALREERSFSPIP
;
A
#
# COMPACT_ATOMS: atom_id res chain seq x y z
N MET A 1 15.39 -26.86 18.76
CA MET A 1 14.04 -26.27 18.90
C MET A 1 13.44 -26.18 17.51
N PHE A 2 12.51 -27.08 17.16
CA PHE A 2 11.83 -27.06 15.86
C PHE A 2 10.58 -26.20 15.97
N ILE A 3 10.54 -25.06 15.26
CA ILE A 3 9.33 -24.25 15.14
C ILE A 3 8.46 -24.91 14.08
N ALA A 4 7.39 -25.58 14.50
CA ALA A 4 6.36 -26.05 13.59
C ALA A 4 5.55 -24.83 13.14
N ILE A 5 5.72 -24.42 11.88
CA ILE A 5 4.85 -23.40 11.27
C ILE A 5 3.48 -24.05 11.07
N ALA A 6 2.51 -23.70 11.92
CA ALA A 6 1.15 -24.16 11.79
C ALA A 6 0.60 -23.70 10.43
N ARG A 7 0.13 -24.65 9.62
CA ARG A 7 -0.55 -24.33 8.37
C ARG A 7 -1.80 -23.47 8.70
N PRO A 8 -2.08 -22.40 7.93
CA PRO A 8 -3.29 -21.62 8.14
C PRO A 8 -4.51 -22.54 8.10
N ALA A 9 -5.47 -22.35 9.03
CA ALA A 9 -6.69 -23.17 9.08
C ALA A 9 -7.60 -22.99 7.85
N VAL A 10 -7.33 -21.96 7.03
CA VAL A 10 -8.03 -21.64 5.80
C VAL A 10 -6.99 -21.42 4.71
N GLU A 11 -7.10 -22.15 3.60
CA GLU A 11 -6.25 -21.88 2.44
C GLU A 11 -6.62 -20.53 1.82
N PRO A 12 -5.64 -19.65 1.58
CA PRO A 12 -5.92 -18.36 0.99
C PRO A 12 -6.48 -18.51 -0.42
N LYS A 13 -7.65 -17.91 -0.64
CA LYS A 13 -8.31 -17.88 -1.94
C LYS A 13 -8.31 -16.46 -2.48
N GLY A 14 -7.60 -16.22 -3.58
CA GLY A 14 -7.50 -14.92 -4.23
C GLY A 14 -6.30 -14.08 -3.77
N PRO A 15 -6.25 -12.78 -4.11
CA PRO A 15 -5.08 -11.92 -3.86
C PRO A 15 -4.83 -11.64 -2.37
N ASP A 16 -5.78 -12.00 -1.49
CA ASP A 16 -5.65 -11.85 -0.04
C ASP A 16 -5.24 -13.17 0.61
N ALA A 17 -3.93 -13.29 0.86
CA ALA A 17 -3.32 -14.47 1.47
C ALA A 17 -3.77 -14.73 2.94
N VAL A 18 -4.57 -13.83 3.52
CA VAL A 18 -4.99 -13.87 4.92
C VAL A 18 -6.51 -13.71 5.10
N ALA A 19 -7.29 -13.69 4.01
CA ALA A 19 -8.73 -13.57 4.09
C ALA A 19 -9.35 -14.77 4.82
N VAL A 20 -10.17 -14.48 5.84
CA VAL A 20 -10.97 -15.46 6.58
C VAL A 20 -12.45 -15.36 6.17
N PRO A 21 -13.29 -16.38 6.42
CA PRO A 21 -14.72 -16.28 6.20
C PRO A 21 -15.31 -15.03 6.90
N GLY A 22 -15.94 -14.14 6.14
CA GLY A 22 -16.47 -12.86 6.62
C GLY A 22 -15.54 -11.65 6.44
N SER A 23 -14.31 -11.84 5.98
CA SER A 23 -13.43 -10.73 5.59
C SER A 23 -14.07 -9.91 4.46
N PRO A 24 -14.02 -8.57 4.52
CA PRO A 24 -14.50 -7.74 3.42
C PRO A 24 -13.70 -8.04 2.16
N ALA A 25 -14.39 -8.21 1.03
CA ALA A 25 -13.75 -8.49 -0.24
C ALA A 25 -12.82 -7.31 -0.63
N ILE A 26 -11.55 -7.60 -0.86
CA ILE A 26 -10.62 -6.62 -1.43
C ILE A 26 -10.95 -6.50 -2.92
N ALA A 27 -11.53 -5.36 -3.30
CA ALA A 27 -11.81 -5.09 -4.71
C ALA A 27 -10.50 -5.05 -5.51
N GLU A 28 -10.42 -5.87 -6.56
CA GLU A 28 -9.35 -5.75 -7.54
C GLU A 28 -9.50 -4.42 -8.29
N LEU A 29 -8.52 -3.53 -8.12
CA LEU A 29 -8.51 -2.23 -8.78
C LEU A 29 -7.95 -2.37 -10.20
N SER A 30 -8.52 -1.60 -11.13
CA SER A 30 -7.87 -1.38 -12.42
C SER A 30 -6.48 -0.76 -12.22
N PRO A 31 -5.51 -0.97 -13.14
CA PRO A 31 -4.17 -0.41 -13.00
C PRO A 31 -4.16 1.12 -12.77
N ARG A 32 -5.07 1.84 -13.46
CA ARG A 32 -5.26 3.28 -13.28
C ARG A 32 -5.78 3.65 -11.89
N ALA A 33 -6.76 2.91 -11.37
CA ALA A 33 -7.30 3.14 -10.03
C ALA A 33 -6.28 2.82 -8.94
N LEU A 34 -5.51 1.74 -9.11
CA LEU A 34 -4.42 1.39 -8.21
C LEU A 34 -3.32 2.46 -8.22
N HIS A 35 -2.93 2.95 -9.39
CA HIS A 35 -1.98 4.05 -9.54
C HIS A 35 -2.45 5.31 -8.79
N ALA A 36 -3.71 5.72 -8.99
CA ALA A 36 -4.28 6.86 -8.28
C ALA A 36 -4.27 6.66 -6.75
N ARG A 37 -4.61 5.45 -6.28
CA ARG A 37 -4.56 5.12 -4.85
C ARG A 37 -3.13 5.18 -4.29
N LEU A 38 -2.12 4.74 -5.04
CA LEU A 38 -0.71 4.83 -4.62
C LEU A 38 -0.25 6.29 -4.49
N LEU A 39 -0.64 7.17 -5.43
CA LEU A 39 -0.35 8.60 -5.35
C LEU A 39 -1.07 9.27 -4.18
N GLN A 40 -2.35 8.92 -3.94
CA GLN A 40 -3.10 9.41 -2.79
C GLN A 40 -2.42 9.01 -1.47
N ASN A 41 -1.97 7.75 -1.37
CA ASN A 41 -1.24 7.27 -0.20
C ASN A 41 0.08 8.03 -0.01
N ALA A 42 0.81 8.34 -1.10
CA ALA A 42 2.03 9.14 -1.02
C ALA A 42 1.75 10.55 -0.46
N ALA A 43 0.67 11.20 -0.93
CA ALA A 43 0.26 12.51 -0.45
C ALA A 43 -0.11 12.48 1.04
N LEU A 44 -0.94 11.51 1.47
CA LEU A 44 -1.34 11.34 2.87
C LEU A 44 -0.14 11.11 3.78
N ARG A 45 0.83 10.27 3.36
CA ARG A 45 2.07 10.04 4.11
C ARG A 45 2.88 11.33 4.26
N ARG A 46 2.98 12.13 3.20
CA ARG A 46 3.69 13.41 3.26
C ARG A 46 3.01 14.41 4.18
N MET A 47 1.68 14.54 4.11
CA MET A 47 0.91 15.38 5.03
C MET A 47 1.12 14.94 6.49
N ARG A 48 1.00 13.64 6.76
CA ARG A 48 1.23 13.07 8.09
C ARG A 48 2.64 13.35 8.60
N GLY A 49 3.66 13.19 7.77
CA GLY A 49 5.04 13.51 8.14
C GLY A 49 5.23 14.98 8.52
N LEU A 50 4.57 15.90 7.81
CA LEU A 50 4.59 17.33 8.15
C LEU A 50 3.85 17.62 9.46
N GLU A 51 2.71 16.98 9.73
CA GLU A 51 2.01 17.07 11.02
C GLU A 51 2.92 16.61 12.17
N ARG A 52 3.53 15.43 12.05
CA ARG A 52 4.45 14.87 13.06
C ARG A 52 5.65 15.78 13.31
N ARG A 53 6.21 16.39 12.26
CA ARG A 53 7.31 17.35 12.40
C ARG A 53 6.88 18.60 13.18
N ARG A 54 5.67 19.12 12.94
CA ARG A 54 5.09 20.24 13.71
C ARG A 54 4.88 19.88 15.18
N GLU A 55 4.51 18.64 15.46
CA GLU A 55 4.38 18.08 16.83
C GLU A 55 5.75 17.75 17.49
N GLN A 56 6.89 18.08 16.86
CA GLN A 56 8.24 17.72 17.31
C GLN A 56 8.49 16.20 17.45
N ARG A 57 7.66 15.37 16.81
CA ARG A 57 7.84 13.91 16.74
C ARG A 57 8.71 13.55 15.54
N LEU A 58 10.01 13.83 15.65
CA LEU A 58 10.92 13.82 14.52
C LEU A 58 11.12 12.42 13.92
N GLU A 59 11.26 11.38 14.74
CA GLU A 59 11.43 9.99 14.25
C GLU A 59 10.22 9.52 13.44
N ASP A 60 9.01 9.80 13.92
CA ASP A 60 7.78 9.49 13.19
C ASP A 60 7.68 10.31 11.90
N ALA A 61 8.06 11.58 11.96
CA ALA A 61 8.06 12.46 10.78
C ALA A 61 8.98 11.90 9.70
N ASP A 62 10.20 11.51 10.07
CA ASP A 62 11.18 10.95 9.15
C ASP A 62 10.68 9.62 8.57
N TYR A 63 10.11 8.73 9.39
CA TYR A 63 9.47 7.51 8.89
C TYR A 63 8.43 7.82 7.80
N TRP A 64 7.47 8.71 8.08
CA TRP A 64 6.39 9.02 7.13
C TRP A 64 6.91 9.74 5.87
N LEU A 65 7.86 10.65 6.03
CA LEU A 65 8.46 11.39 4.91
C LEU A 65 9.31 10.47 4.02
N HIS A 66 10.02 9.48 4.58
CA HIS A 66 10.75 8.47 3.82
C HIS A 66 9.82 7.45 3.15
N ALA A 67 8.68 7.11 3.78
CA ALA A 67 7.71 6.18 3.22
C ALA A 67 6.92 6.75 2.03
N ALA A 68 6.80 8.08 1.91
CA ALA A 68 6.04 8.72 0.83
C ALA A 68 6.67 8.48 -0.57
N PRO A 69 7.97 8.73 -0.81
CA PRO A 69 8.64 8.43 -2.08
C PRO A 69 8.52 6.96 -2.51
N ILE A 70 8.47 6.01 -1.57
CA ILE A 70 8.31 4.59 -1.88
C ILE A 70 6.97 4.35 -2.60
N ALA A 71 5.89 4.98 -2.14
CA ALA A 71 4.58 4.87 -2.77
C ALA A 71 4.55 5.51 -4.17
N VAL A 72 5.26 6.64 -4.35
CA VAL A 72 5.43 7.26 -5.67
C VAL A 72 6.19 6.33 -6.63
N ARG A 73 7.32 5.75 -6.20
CA ARG A 73 8.07 4.80 -7.03
C ARG A 73 7.24 3.60 -7.46
N LYS A 74 6.41 3.07 -6.55
CA LYS A 74 5.46 1.98 -6.88
C LYS A 74 4.43 2.43 -7.91
N ALA A 75 3.91 3.65 -7.82
CA ALA A 75 2.99 4.19 -8.81
C ALA A 75 3.67 4.32 -10.19
N SER A 76 4.88 4.90 -10.24
CA SER A 76 5.66 5.02 -11.48
C SER A 76 5.93 3.66 -12.12
N ALA A 77 6.42 2.69 -11.37
CA ALA A 77 6.66 1.33 -11.86
C ALA A 77 5.39 0.67 -12.41
N LEU A 78 4.25 0.84 -11.72
CA LEU A 78 2.97 0.32 -12.19
C LEU A 78 2.55 0.95 -13.54
N ARG A 79 2.82 2.24 -13.72
CA ARG A 79 2.54 2.93 -15.00
C ARG A 79 3.43 2.41 -16.13
N GLU A 80 4.70 2.14 -15.85
CA GLU A 80 5.64 1.58 -16.81
C GLU A 80 5.28 0.13 -17.20
N GLU A 81 4.93 -0.72 -16.23
CA GLU A 81 4.59 -2.12 -16.47
C GLU A 81 3.26 -2.31 -17.21
N ARG A 82 2.24 -1.53 -16.85
CA ARG A 82 0.85 -1.80 -17.28
C ARG A 82 0.29 -0.82 -18.30
N SER A 83 1.05 0.22 -18.68
CA SER A 83 0.69 1.30 -19.62
C SER A 83 -0.80 1.62 -19.69
N PHE A 84 -1.22 2.74 -19.10
CA PHE A 84 -2.65 3.04 -19.01
C PHE A 84 -3.23 3.45 -20.37
N SER A 85 -4.36 2.84 -20.78
CA SER A 85 -5.13 3.26 -21.96
C SER A 85 -5.42 4.76 -21.92
N PRO A 86 -5.39 5.49 -23.05
CA PRO A 86 -5.67 6.92 -23.09
C PRO A 86 -7.00 7.28 -22.41
N ILE A 87 -7.04 8.46 -21.80
CA ILE A 87 -8.31 9.02 -21.28
C ILE A 87 -9.08 9.55 -22.51
N PRO A 88 -10.40 9.31 -22.62
CA PRO A 88 -11.22 9.89 -23.69
C PRO A 88 -11.13 11.42 -23.75
#